data_AF-A0A0F9FK60-F1
#
_entry.id   AF-A0A0F9FK60-F1
#
_cell.length_a   1.000
_cell.length_b   1.000
_cell.length_c   1.000
_cell.angle_alpha   90.00
_cell.angle_beta   90.00
_cell.angle_gamma   90.00
#
_symmetry.space_group_name_H-M   'P 1'
#
loop_
_entity.id
_entity.type
_entity.pdbx_description
1 polymer ?
#
loop_
_entity_poly.entity_id
_entity_poly.type
_entity_poly.pdbx_seq_one_letter_code
_entity_poly.pdbx_strand_id
1 'polypeptide(L)' 'MDDLINQVKHLLDRISDYNHIIHADNFQAPTVEDIKDNAKAISDEIKFKVDDIKSLINQWE' A
#
# COMPACT_ATOMS: atom_id res chain seq x y z
N MET A 1 3.53 8.28 -15.80
CA MET A 1 3.18 6.84 -15.67
C MET A 1 4.22 6.11 -14.82
N ASP A 2 5.51 6.17 -15.18
CA ASP A 2 6.60 5.57 -14.41
C ASP A 2 6.65 6.02 -12.94
N ASP A 3 6.39 7.31 -12.69
CA ASP A 3 6.32 7.86 -11.34
C ASP A 3 5.18 7.23 -10.51
N LEU A 4 3.98 7.07 -11.09
CA LEU A 4 2.85 6.41 -10.42
C LEU A 4 3.15 4.93 -10.12
N ILE A 5 3.81 4.24 -11.05
CA ILE A 5 4.24 2.85 -10.85
C ILE A 5 5.25 2.75 -9.71
N ASN A 6 6.21 3.66 -9.64
CA ASN A 6 7.20 3.69 -8.56
C ASN A 6 6.55 4.02 -7.21
N GLN A 7 5.61 4.95 -7.17
CA GLN A 7 4.83 5.23 -5.96
C GLN A 7 4.06 3.99 -5.49
N VAL A 8 3.39 3.27 -6.39
CA VAL A 8 2.68 2.02 -6.06
C VAL A 8 3.64 0.97 -5.48
N LYS A 9 4.84 0.81 -6.07
CA LYS A 9 5.86 -0.11 -5.55
C LYS A 9 6.27 0.25 -4.12
N HIS A 10 6.59 1.52 -3.86
CA HIS A 10 6.98 1.96 -2.52
C HIS A 10 5.87 1.75 -1.47
N LEU A 11 4.61 1.94 -1.85
CA LEU A 11 3.48 1.67 -0.95
C LEU A 11 3.33 0.16 -0.67
N LEU A 12 3.53 -0.69 -1.67
CA LEU A 12 3.53 -2.15 -1.50
C LEU A 12 4.68 -2.63 -0.60
N ASP A 13 5.87 -2.08 -0.78
CA ASP A 13 7.03 -2.36 0.07
C ASP A 13 6.71 -2.03 1.53
N ARG A 14 6.08 -0.88 1.77
CA ARG A 14 5.69 -0.45 3.13
C ARG A 14 4.65 -1.38 3.78
N ILE A 15 3.69 -1.91 3.01
CA ILE A 15 2.76 -2.94 3.52
C ILE A 15 3.52 -4.23 3.86
N SER A 16 4.46 -4.63 3.01
CA SER A 16 5.31 -5.79 3.25
C SER A 16 6.08 -5.63 4.56
N ASP A 17 6.67 -4.46 4.81
CA ASP A 17 7.39 -4.16 6.04
C ASP A 17 6.49 -4.25 7.28
N TYR A 18 5.26 -3.73 7.21
CA TYR A 18 4.29 -3.86 8.31
C TYR A 18 3.94 -5.32 8.61
N ASN A 19 3.80 -6.15 7.57
CA ASN A 19 3.57 -7.57 7.75
C ASN A 19 4.76 -8.25 8.44
N HIS A 20 5.99 -7.94 8.03
CA HIS A 20 7.20 -8.44 8.68
C HIS A 20 7.29 -8.01 10.14
N ILE A 21 6.99 -6.73 10.43
CA ILE A 21 6.99 -6.18 11.78
C ILE A 21 5.99 -6.93 12.67
N ILE A 22 4.73 -7.06 12.25
CA ILE A 22 3.69 -7.77 13.03
C ILE A 22 4.09 -9.23 13.30
N HIS A 23 4.77 -9.90 12.36
CA HIS A 23 5.19 -11.28 12.52
C HIS A 23 6.50 -11.46 13.32
N ALA A 24 7.36 -10.44 13.37
CA ALA A 24 8.65 -10.51 14.07
C ALA A 24 8.55 -10.17 15.56
N ASP A 25 7.62 -9.30 15.95
CA ASP A 25 7.52 -8.74 17.29
C ASP A 25 6.22 -9.12 18.00
N ASN A 26 6.28 -9.31 19.32
CA ASN A 26 5.10 -9.48 20.17
C ASN A 26 4.50 -8.11 20.54
N PHE A 27 3.84 -7.47 19.58
CA PHE A 27 3.12 -6.22 19.82
C PHE A 27 1.88 -6.42 20.70
N GLN A 28 1.52 -5.37 21.44
CA GLN A 28 0.22 -5.30 22.10
C GLN A 28 -0.90 -5.18 21.06
N ALA A 29 -2.08 -5.72 21.37
CA ALA A 29 -3.22 -5.73 20.45
C ALA A 29 -3.60 -4.34 19.88
N PRO A 30 -3.60 -3.24 20.66
CA PRO A 30 -3.88 -1.91 20.11
C PRO A 30 -2.86 -1.47 19.05
N THR A 31 -1.58 -1.79 19.24
CA THR A 31 -0.53 -1.47 18.26
C THR A 31 -0.72 -2.25 16.96
N VAL A 32 -1.15 -3.51 17.04
CA VAL A 32 -1.46 -4.30 15.84
C VAL A 32 -2.69 -3.74 15.11
N GLU A 33 -3.68 -3.24 15.83
CA GLU A 33 -4.86 -2.59 15.26
C GLU A 33 -4.47 -1.29 14.53
N ASP A 34 -3.67 -0.43 15.16
CA ASP A 34 -3.14 0.78 14.53
C ASP A 34 -2.34 0.48 13.25
N ILE A 35 -1.50 -0.57 13.27
CA ILE A 35 -0.74 -0.98 12.08
C ILE A 35 -1.69 -1.48 10.98
N LYS A 36 -2.74 -2.24 11.33
CA LYS A 36 -3.74 -2.71 10.37
C LYS A 36 -4.53 -1.57 9.74
N ASP A 37 -4.94 -0.57 10.52
CA ASP A 37 -5.64 0.60 10.00
C ASP A 37 -4.75 1.42 9.06
N ASN A 38 -3.48 1.59 9.43
CA ASN A 38 -2.49 2.20 8.54
C ASN A 38 -2.28 1.39 7.26
N ALA A 39 -2.17 0.06 7.34
CA ALA A 39 -2.04 -0.82 6.18
C ALA A 39 -3.27 -0.75 5.26
N LYS A 40 -4.46 -0.60 5.83
CA LYS A 40 -5.71 -0.41 5.08
C LYS A 40 -5.72 0.91 4.33
N ALA A 41 -5.35 2.01 4.98
CA ALA A 41 -5.24 3.31 4.33
C ALA A 41 -4.25 3.28 3.15
N ILE A 42 -3.08 2.64 3.32
CA ILE A 42 -2.09 2.46 2.25
C ILE A 42 -2.66 1.61 1.11
N SER A 43 -3.39 0.54 1.44
CA SER A 43 -4.04 -0.32 0.44
C SER A 43 -5.06 0.43 -0.41
N ASP A 44 -5.83 1.33 0.21
CA ASP A 44 -6.81 2.15 -0.50
C ASP A 44 -6.12 3.21 -1.38
N GLU A 45 -5.00 3.78 -0.93
CA GLU A 45 -4.17 4.65 -1.78
C GLU A 45 -3.59 3.91 -3.00
N ILE A 46 -3.11 2.68 -2.82
CA ILE A 46 -2.63 1.84 -3.93
C ILE A 46 -3.74 1.62 -4.96
N LYS A 47 -4.96 1.29 -4.50
CA LYS A 47 -6.11 1.08 -5.42
C LYS A 47 -6.37 2.31 -6.25
N PHE A 48 -6.43 3.49 -5.61
CA PHE A 48 -6.65 4.75 -6.30
C PHE A 48 -5.59 5.01 -7.38
N LYS A 49 -4.30 4.87 -7.03
CA LYS A 49 -3.20 5.06 -8.00
C LYS A 49 -3.21 4.04 -9.13
N VAL A 50 -3.58 2.78 -8.84
CA VAL A 50 -3.72 1.73 -9.86
C VAL A 50 -4.86 2.07 -10.83
N ASP A 51 -5.97 2.60 -10.33
CA ASP A 51 -7.09 3.02 -11.17
C ASP A 51 -6.73 4.24 -12.03
N ASP A 52 -5.93 5.18 -11.51
CA ASP A 52 -5.34 6.27 -12.32
C ASP A 52 -4.44 5.71 -13.43
N ILE A 53 -3.58 4.73 -13.13
CA ILE A 53 -2.73 4.08 -14.14
C ILE A 53 -3.59 3.42 -15.23
N LYS A 54 -4.64 2.69 -14.85
CA LYS A 54 -5.57 2.08 -15.83
C LYS A 54 -6.26 3.13 -16.69
N SER A 55 -6.70 4.23 -16.09
CA SER A 55 -7.32 5.35 -16.82
C SER A 55 -6.37 5.93 -17.87
N LEU A 56 -5.10 6.13 -17.51
CA LEU A 56 -4.06 6.59 -18.44
C LEU A 56 -3.81 5.59 -19.58
N ILE A 57 -3.80 4.27 -19.30
CA ILE A 57 -3.68 3.22 -20.33
C ILE A 57 -4.86 3.30 -21.30
N ASN A 58 -6.09 3.37 -20.79
CA ASN A 58 -7.29 3.41 -21.62
C ASN A 58 -7.38 4.66 -22.50
N GLN A 59 -6.70 5.75 -22.14
CA GLN A 59 -6.61 6.97 -22.96
C GLN A 59 -5.57 6.87 -24.07
N TRP A 60 -4.67 5.87 -24.02
CA TRP A 60 -3.65 5.64 -25.05
C TRP A 60 -4.16 4.73 -26.18
N GLU A 61 -5.28 4.03 -25.96
CA GLU A 61 -6.01 3.24 -26.97
C GLU A 61 -6.97 4.10 -27.80
#